data_AF-A0A2V3JIB1-F1
#
_entry.id   AF-A0A2V3JIB1-F1
#
_cell.length_a   1.000
_cell.length_b   1.000
_cell.length_c   1.000
_cell.angle_alpha   90.00
_cell.angle_beta   90.00
_cell.angle_gamma   90.00
#
_symmetry.space_group_name_H-M   'P 1'
#
loop_
_entity.id
_entity.type
_entity.pdbx_description
1 polymer ?
#
loop_
_entity_poly.entity_id
_entity_poly.type
_entity_poly.pdbx_seq_one_letter_code
_entity_poly.pdbx_strand_id
1 'polypeptide(L)'
;MTGPDAIVSMLLGRDSGPVIQASMAEPLTPEALTDIRTFVFSKGIVGSEDEYRALLHEVTIRLAREEVLRSARGDEEIIHAIKMLGDLSPALNLLSEHLFEWYSMYEEEVLPSEDAVKEILKRHETPPAMRTLAQNLTDMYESRRTLIEYIQDETRLIAPNLTNLAGGLLAARLISIAGGLGKLARMPASRLQILGANRAMFKHLRGAAPPKHGVIFQHPLVHASPRRLRGKIARRFASKLTIAARIDYYSGEVREELVESLTDSLPDRAAVLTRESDARH
;
A
#
# COMPACT_ATOMS: atom_id res chain seq x y z
N MET A 1 6.55 10.92 20.11
CA MET A 1 7.19 10.87 21.44
C MET A 1 7.55 9.41 21.73
N THR A 2 8.76 9.00 21.35
CA THR A 2 9.29 7.64 21.50
C THR A 2 10.51 7.73 22.40
N GLY A 3 10.28 7.84 23.71
CA GLY A 3 11.30 7.99 24.72
C GLY A 3 10.78 7.58 26.11
N PRO A 4 11.64 7.62 27.13
CA PRO A 4 11.32 7.30 28.52
C PRO A 4 10.05 8.00 29.04
N ASP A 5 9.75 9.20 28.55
CA ASP A 5 8.56 9.99 28.90
C ASP A 5 7.22 9.30 28.58
N ALA A 6 7.16 8.47 27.52
CA ALA A 6 5.94 7.73 27.17
C ALA A 6 5.69 6.58 28.15
N ILE A 7 6.76 5.95 28.65
CA ILE A 7 6.70 4.87 29.65
C ILE A 7 6.19 5.44 30.98
N VAL A 8 6.73 6.61 31.37
CA VAL A 8 6.35 7.32 32.59
C VAL A 8 4.91 7.86 32.51
N SER A 9 4.52 8.48 31.40
CA SER A 9 3.14 8.95 31.22
C SER A 9 2.10 7.82 31.26
N MET A 10 2.46 6.60 30.85
CA MET A 10 1.57 5.44 30.88
C MET A 10 1.57 4.67 32.20
N LEU A 11 2.67 4.73 32.97
CA LEU A 11 2.69 4.36 34.38
C LEU A 11 1.76 5.28 35.19
N LEU A 12 1.63 6.54 34.78
CA LEU A 12 0.82 7.56 35.46
C LEU A 12 -0.62 7.71 34.92
N GLY A 13 -0.95 7.09 33.77
CA GLY A 13 -2.13 7.45 32.98
C GLY A 13 -3.27 6.43 32.85
N ARG A 14 -3.29 5.32 33.59
CA ARG A 14 -4.48 4.42 33.58
C ARG A 14 -5.28 4.53 34.86
N ASP A 15 -6.59 4.65 34.67
CA ASP A 15 -7.67 4.44 35.63
C ASP A 15 -7.23 3.70 36.90
N SER A 16 -6.86 4.52 37.87
CA SER A 16 -7.37 4.54 39.24
C SER A 16 -7.23 3.26 40.07
N GLY A 17 -6.02 3.07 40.62
CA GLY A 17 -5.83 2.43 41.93
C GLY A 17 -5.50 3.49 43.01
N PRO A 18 -5.83 3.28 44.30
CA PRO A 18 -5.80 4.32 45.35
C PRO A 18 -4.41 4.84 45.74
N VAL A 19 -3.33 4.28 45.17
CA VAL A 19 -1.97 4.44 45.69
C VAL A 19 -1.25 5.69 45.13
N ILE A 20 -1.65 6.21 43.96
CA ILE A 20 -0.92 7.32 43.28
C ILE A 20 -1.77 8.61 43.14
N GLN A 21 -2.85 8.78 43.91
CA GLN A 21 -3.46 10.12 44.03
C GLN A 21 -2.61 11.08 44.88
N ALA A 22 -1.64 10.56 45.63
CA ALA A 22 -0.80 11.36 46.54
C ALA A 22 0.48 11.97 45.92
N SER A 23 0.85 11.62 44.67
CA SER A 23 2.13 12.04 44.05
C SER A 23 1.96 12.92 42.81
N MET A 24 0.86 13.67 42.71
CA MET A 24 0.50 14.54 41.57
C MET A 24 1.17 15.94 41.61
N ALA A 25 2.17 16.19 42.47
CA ALA A 25 2.63 17.55 42.74
C ALA A 25 3.98 17.96 42.10
N GLU A 26 4.76 17.04 41.51
CA GLU A 26 6.10 17.38 41.00
C GLU A 26 6.40 16.79 39.60
N PRO A 27 6.94 17.61 38.67
CA PRO A 27 7.40 17.12 37.38
C PRO A 27 8.60 16.17 37.57
N LEU A 28 8.61 15.04 36.86
CA LEU A 28 9.71 14.08 36.92
C LEU A 28 11.00 14.71 36.39
N THR A 29 12.07 14.60 37.18
CA THR A 29 13.39 15.09 36.78
C THR A 29 14.05 14.15 35.76
N PRO A 30 14.95 14.65 34.89
CA PRO A 30 15.68 13.82 33.93
C PRO A 30 16.44 12.64 34.56
N GLU A 31 16.83 12.74 35.83
CA GLU A 31 17.50 11.66 36.56
C GLU A 31 16.58 10.44 36.79
N ALA A 32 15.28 10.66 36.99
CA ALA A 32 14.28 9.59 37.17
C ALA A 32 14.08 8.73 35.90
N LEU A 33 14.45 9.26 34.73
CA LEU A 33 14.39 8.54 33.45
C LEU A 33 15.60 7.63 33.23
N THR A 34 16.69 7.86 33.95
CA THR A 34 17.95 7.10 33.82
C THR A 34 17.95 5.79 34.61
N ASP A 35 17.20 5.72 35.72
CA ASP A 35 17.06 4.51 36.53
C ASP A 35 15.61 4.34 37.00
N ILE A 36 14.78 3.87 36.06
CA ILE A 36 13.35 3.59 36.30
C ILE A 36 13.18 2.63 37.47
N ARG A 37 14.08 1.64 37.63
CA ARG A 37 14.02 0.65 38.71
C ARG A 37 14.10 1.34 40.07
N THR A 38 15.14 2.12 40.30
CA THR A 38 15.31 2.85 41.57
C THR A 38 14.14 3.81 41.81
N PHE A 39 13.62 4.44 40.76
CA PHE A 39 12.44 5.31 40.87
C PHE A 39 11.18 4.58 41.35
N VAL A 40 10.76 3.48 40.71
CA VAL A 40 9.53 2.76 41.13
C VAL A 40 9.63 2.13 42.52
N PHE A 41 10.83 1.67 42.94
CA PHE A 41 11.05 1.22 44.33
C PHE A 41 11.03 2.38 45.33
N SER A 42 11.68 3.51 45.02
CA SER A 42 11.72 4.67 45.93
C SER A 42 10.34 5.31 46.15
N LYS A 43 9.44 5.19 45.17
CA LYS A 43 8.06 5.67 45.25
C LYS A 43 7.10 4.63 45.84
N GLY A 44 7.57 3.45 46.21
CA GLY A 44 6.74 2.37 46.77
C GLY A 44 5.71 1.81 45.79
N ILE A 45 5.94 1.95 44.47
CA ILE A 45 5.04 1.46 43.43
C ILE A 45 5.11 -0.07 43.33
N VAL A 46 6.26 -0.64 43.68
CA VAL A 46 6.52 -2.09 43.74
C VAL A 46 7.19 -2.43 45.07
N GLY A 47 6.76 -3.53 45.70
CA GLY A 47 7.28 -4.02 46.98
C GLY A 47 8.28 -5.16 46.84
N SER A 48 8.41 -5.75 45.65
CA SER A 48 9.35 -6.84 45.39
C SER A 48 9.93 -6.81 43.97
N GLU A 49 11.03 -7.54 43.76
CA GLU A 49 11.63 -7.73 42.43
C GLU A 49 10.69 -8.45 41.45
N ASP A 50 9.86 -9.36 41.95
CA ASP A 50 8.88 -10.07 41.12
C ASP A 50 7.76 -9.14 40.64
N GLU A 51 7.28 -8.24 41.52
CA GLU A 51 6.32 -7.18 41.16
C GLU A 51 6.92 -6.19 40.15
N TYR A 52 8.20 -5.83 40.32
CA TYR A 52 8.90 -4.98 39.35
C TYR A 52 8.99 -5.63 37.96
N ARG A 53 9.36 -6.91 37.88
CA ARG A 53 9.45 -7.66 36.62
C ARG A 53 8.08 -7.81 35.95
N ALA A 54 7.03 -8.09 36.72
CA ALA A 54 5.67 -8.17 36.22
C ALA A 54 5.20 -6.83 35.62
N LEU A 55 5.43 -5.73 36.33
CA LEU A 55 5.12 -4.38 35.87
C LEU A 55 5.89 -4.02 34.58
N LEU A 56 7.20 -4.31 34.54
CA LEU A 56 8.02 -4.05 33.36
C LEU A 56 7.54 -4.86 32.15
N HIS A 57 7.20 -6.13 32.34
CA HIS A 57 6.66 -6.97 31.28
C HIS A 57 5.34 -6.42 30.74
N GLU A 58 4.39 -6.09 31.61
CA GLU A 58 3.10 -5.52 31.22
C GLU A 58 3.27 -4.22 30.41
N VAL A 59 4.08 -3.30 30.91
CA VAL A 59 4.34 -2.01 30.25
C VAL A 59 5.00 -2.23 28.90
N THR A 60 5.96 -3.14 28.79
CA THR A 60 6.62 -3.48 27.53
C THR A 60 5.62 -4.05 26.51
N ILE A 61 4.74 -4.97 26.93
CA ILE A 61 3.70 -5.52 26.06
C ILE A 61 2.72 -4.44 25.60
N ARG A 62 2.33 -3.53 26.49
CA ARG A 62 1.44 -2.41 26.14
C ARG A 62 2.08 -1.46 25.14
N LEU A 63 3.34 -1.07 25.36
CA LEU A 63 4.10 -0.23 24.43
C LEU A 63 4.29 -0.91 23.07
N ALA A 64 4.62 -2.20 23.07
CA ALA A 64 4.74 -2.98 21.84
C ALA A 64 3.41 -3.02 21.08
N ARG A 65 2.28 -3.26 21.77
CA ARG A 65 0.94 -3.24 21.17
C ARG A 65 0.58 -1.87 20.61
N GLU A 66 0.85 -0.80 21.35
CA GLU A 66 0.58 0.55 20.87
C GLU A 66 1.45 0.92 19.67
N GLU A 67 2.73 0.56 19.67
CA GLU A 67 3.61 0.80 18.53
C GLU A 67 3.14 0.00 17.30
N VAL A 68 2.70 -1.25 17.49
CA VAL A 68 2.08 -2.06 16.42
C VAL A 68 0.84 -1.37 15.86
N LEU A 69 -0.09 -0.92 16.72
CA LEU A 69 -1.31 -0.21 16.30
C LEU A 69 -1.01 1.13 15.61
N ARG A 70 0.00 1.88 16.07
CA ARG A 70 0.45 3.11 15.40
C ARG A 70 1.16 2.84 14.08
N SER A 71 1.78 1.67 13.94
CA SER A 71 2.44 1.23 12.71
C SER A 71 1.48 0.69 11.66
N ALA A 72 0.30 0.21 12.07
CA ALA A 72 -0.83 -0.13 11.20
C ALA A 72 -1.49 1.14 10.63
N ARG A 73 -0.71 1.93 9.88
CA ARG A 73 -1.14 3.17 9.25
C ARG A 73 -1.97 2.91 7.99
N GLY A 74 -3.03 2.10 8.07
CA GLY A 74 -3.99 1.81 6.98
C GLY A 74 -3.40 1.20 5.68
N ASP A 75 -2.09 1.24 5.48
CA ASP A 75 -1.40 0.74 4.29
C ASP A 75 -1.27 -0.78 4.29
N GLU A 76 -1.41 -1.44 5.45
CA GLU A 76 -1.54 -2.90 5.55
C GLU A 76 -2.76 -3.42 4.80
N GLU A 77 -3.93 -2.77 4.97
CA GLU A 77 -5.16 -3.16 4.26
C GLU A 77 -4.98 -3.00 2.75
N ILE A 78 -4.36 -1.91 2.29
CA ILE A 78 -4.01 -1.71 0.88
C ILE A 78 -3.07 -2.81 0.38
N ILE A 79 -2.04 -3.17 1.17
CA ILE A 79 -1.11 -4.24 0.81
C ILE A 79 -1.86 -5.56 0.60
N HIS A 80 -2.77 -5.90 1.51
CA HIS A 80 -3.60 -7.11 1.41
C HIS A 80 -4.56 -7.04 0.22
N ALA A 81 -5.27 -5.94 0.03
CA ALA A 81 -6.19 -5.75 -1.09
C ALA A 81 -5.48 -5.87 -2.46
N ILE A 82 -4.28 -5.32 -2.60
CA ILE A 82 -3.48 -5.47 -3.83
C ILE A 82 -3.05 -6.92 -4.08
N LYS A 83 -2.69 -7.66 -3.03
CA LYS A 83 -2.36 -9.10 -3.16
C LYS A 83 -3.60 -9.87 -3.61
N MET A 84 -4.75 -9.64 -2.97
CA MET A 84 -6.01 -10.26 -3.35
C MET A 84 -6.39 -9.95 -4.80
N LEU A 85 -6.22 -8.71 -5.25
CA LEU A 85 -6.45 -8.35 -6.65
C LEU A 85 -5.49 -9.07 -7.61
N GLY A 86 -4.24 -9.26 -7.19
CA GLY A 86 -3.21 -10.01 -7.90
C GLY A 86 -3.50 -11.50 -8.03
N ASP A 87 -4.21 -12.09 -7.06
CA ASP A 87 -4.63 -13.49 -7.08
C ASP A 87 -5.96 -13.69 -7.83
N LEU A 88 -6.90 -12.76 -7.63
CA LEU A 88 -8.23 -12.80 -8.24
C LEU A 88 -8.17 -12.64 -9.76
N SER A 89 -7.31 -11.77 -10.29
CA SER A 89 -7.28 -11.50 -11.74
C SER A 89 -6.82 -12.71 -12.57
N PRO A 90 -5.73 -13.42 -12.22
CA PRO A 90 -5.36 -14.68 -12.90
C PRO A 90 -6.40 -15.78 -12.73
N ALA A 91 -7.02 -15.91 -11.54
CA ALA A 91 -8.06 -16.90 -11.30
C ALA A 91 -9.29 -16.65 -12.19
N LEU A 92 -9.75 -15.40 -12.30
CA LEU A 92 -10.82 -14.99 -13.20
C LEU A 92 -10.50 -15.34 -14.66
N ASN A 93 -9.31 -15.00 -15.14
CA ASN A 93 -8.92 -15.29 -16.52
C ASN A 93 -8.95 -16.79 -16.79
N LEU A 94 -8.29 -17.60 -15.94
CA LEU A 94 -8.24 -19.06 -16.08
C LEU A 94 -9.63 -19.70 -16.08
N LEU A 95 -10.46 -19.34 -15.09
CA LEU A 95 -11.81 -19.87 -14.97
C LEU A 95 -12.69 -19.45 -16.15
N SER A 96 -12.52 -18.21 -16.63
CA SER A 96 -13.24 -17.74 -17.81
C SER A 96 -12.82 -18.52 -19.06
N GLU A 97 -11.53 -18.71 -19.31
CA GLU A 97 -11.02 -19.49 -20.44
C GLU A 97 -11.64 -20.90 -20.46
N HIS A 98 -11.61 -21.61 -19.33
CA HIS A 98 -12.21 -22.95 -19.24
C HIS A 98 -13.73 -22.96 -19.38
N LEU A 99 -14.44 -21.94 -18.88
CA LEU A 99 -15.88 -21.84 -19.10
C LEU A 99 -16.19 -21.66 -20.59
N PHE A 100 -15.43 -20.84 -21.31
CA PHE A 100 -15.62 -20.61 -22.74
C PHE A 100 -15.19 -21.80 -23.61
N GLU A 101 -14.14 -22.53 -23.22
CA GLU A 101 -13.81 -23.83 -23.83
C GLU A 101 -14.98 -24.80 -23.72
N TRP A 102 -15.61 -24.89 -22.54
CA TRP A 102 -16.80 -25.71 -22.36
C TRP A 102 -18.00 -25.19 -23.18
N TYR A 103 -18.21 -23.88 -23.17
CA TYR A 103 -19.31 -23.23 -23.88
C TYR A 103 -19.19 -23.35 -25.41
N SER A 104 -17.98 -23.51 -25.94
CA SER A 104 -17.72 -23.69 -27.38
C SER A 104 -18.34 -24.98 -27.96
N MET A 105 -18.83 -25.90 -27.13
CA MET A 105 -19.65 -27.03 -27.60
C MET A 105 -21.08 -26.62 -28.02
N TYR A 106 -21.54 -25.44 -27.62
CA TYR A 106 -22.89 -24.94 -27.83
C TYR A 106 -22.95 -23.76 -28.80
N GLU A 107 -21.84 -23.05 -29.01
CA GLU A 107 -21.74 -21.86 -29.85
C GLU A 107 -20.43 -21.80 -30.62
N GLU A 108 -20.47 -21.08 -31.75
CA GLU A 108 -19.28 -20.82 -32.54
C GLU A 108 -18.38 -19.81 -31.81
N GLU A 109 -17.10 -20.19 -31.65
CA GLU A 109 -15.98 -19.50 -31.01
C GLU A 109 -16.25 -18.08 -30.45
N VAL A 110 -16.68 -18.01 -29.18
CA VAL A 110 -16.88 -16.75 -28.45
C VAL A 110 -15.64 -16.41 -27.63
N LEU A 111 -15.12 -15.20 -27.81
CA LEU A 111 -13.99 -14.72 -27.01
C LEU A 111 -14.38 -14.51 -25.53
N PRO A 112 -13.56 -14.97 -24.57
CA PRO A 112 -13.84 -14.76 -23.16
C PRO A 112 -13.94 -13.28 -22.79
N SER A 113 -15.09 -12.87 -22.25
CA SER A 113 -15.30 -11.53 -21.70
C SER A 113 -16.37 -11.53 -20.61
N GLU A 114 -16.35 -10.53 -19.73
CA GLU A 114 -17.36 -10.36 -18.68
C GLU A 114 -18.77 -10.32 -19.29
N ASP A 115 -18.95 -9.60 -20.39
CA ASP A 115 -20.24 -9.49 -21.07
C ASP A 115 -20.67 -10.82 -21.69
N ALA A 116 -19.74 -11.55 -22.30
CA ALA A 116 -20.02 -12.86 -22.84
C ALA A 116 -20.42 -13.88 -21.75
N VAL A 117 -19.89 -13.78 -20.52
CA VAL A 117 -20.34 -14.63 -19.40
C VAL A 117 -21.79 -14.33 -19.03
N LYS A 118 -22.20 -13.05 -19.06
CA LYS A 118 -23.61 -12.65 -18.81
C LYS A 118 -24.55 -13.17 -19.90
N GLU A 119 -24.09 -13.29 -21.14
CA GLU A 119 -24.89 -13.88 -22.23
C GLU A 119 -25.16 -15.38 -22.00
N ILE A 120 -24.21 -16.13 -21.42
CA ILE A 120 -24.42 -17.55 -21.07
C ILE A 120 -25.60 -17.72 -20.08
N LEU A 121 -25.75 -16.77 -19.14
CA LEU A 121 -26.83 -16.78 -18.15
C LEU A 121 -28.21 -16.51 -18.73
N LYS A 122 -28.30 -15.77 -19.85
CA LYS A 122 -29.56 -15.46 -20.53
C LYS A 122 -30.13 -16.64 -21.31
N ARG A 123 -29.33 -17.69 -21.54
CA ARG A 123 -29.73 -18.85 -22.34
C ARG A 123 -30.33 -19.96 -21.50
N HIS A 124 -31.45 -20.50 -21.97
CA HIS A 124 -32.15 -21.61 -21.33
C HIS A 124 -31.52 -22.98 -21.64
N GLU A 125 -30.83 -23.13 -22.77
CA GLU A 125 -30.32 -24.43 -23.25
C GLU A 125 -28.96 -24.85 -22.67
N THR A 126 -28.34 -24.01 -21.83
CA THR A 126 -27.06 -24.34 -21.20
C THR A 126 -27.23 -25.33 -20.02
N PRO A 127 -26.25 -26.21 -19.73
CA PRO A 127 -26.31 -27.08 -18.56
C PRO A 127 -26.44 -26.30 -17.25
N PRO A 128 -27.21 -26.78 -16.24
CA PRO A 128 -27.34 -26.11 -14.96
C PRO A 128 -26.01 -25.80 -14.28
N ALA A 129 -25.06 -26.74 -14.32
CA ALA A 129 -23.72 -26.55 -13.75
C ALA A 129 -22.92 -25.43 -14.45
N MET A 130 -23.08 -25.28 -15.77
CA MET A 130 -22.45 -24.20 -16.54
C MET A 130 -23.02 -22.83 -16.12
N ARG A 131 -24.34 -22.73 -15.98
CA ARG A 131 -24.98 -21.50 -15.48
C ARG A 131 -24.50 -21.12 -14.08
N THR A 132 -24.37 -22.08 -13.16
CA THR A 132 -23.83 -21.79 -11.83
C THR A 132 -22.40 -21.25 -11.89
N LEU A 133 -21.53 -21.84 -12.72
CA LEU A 133 -20.16 -21.34 -12.90
C LEU A 133 -20.13 -19.94 -13.55
N ALA A 134 -20.97 -19.69 -14.54
CA ALA A 134 -21.11 -18.37 -15.15
C ALA A 134 -21.60 -17.31 -14.14
N GLN A 135 -22.51 -17.68 -13.23
CA GLN A 135 -22.95 -16.79 -12.16
C GLN A 135 -21.80 -16.48 -11.20
N ASN A 136 -21.10 -17.51 -10.71
CA ASN A 136 -19.96 -17.33 -9.82
C ASN A 136 -18.87 -16.45 -10.45
N LEU A 137 -18.59 -16.63 -11.75
CA LEU A 137 -17.65 -15.78 -12.49
C LEU A 137 -18.13 -14.33 -12.58
N THR A 138 -19.43 -14.10 -12.79
CA THR A 138 -20.03 -12.76 -12.78
C THR A 138 -19.82 -12.09 -11.42
N ASP A 139 -20.10 -12.80 -10.33
CA ASP A 139 -19.91 -12.30 -8.96
C ASP A 139 -18.43 -12.02 -8.66
N MET A 140 -17.51 -12.84 -9.17
CA MET A 140 -16.06 -12.61 -9.06
C MET A 140 -15.61 -11.38 -9.86
N TYR A 141 -16.18 -11.13 -11.04
CA TYR A 141 -15.90 -9.93 -11.83
C TYR A 141 -16.37 -8.66 -11.10
N GLU A 142 -17.55 -8.70 -10.50
CA GLU A 142 -18.06 -7.62 -9.66
C GLU A 142 -17.17 -7.40 -8.43
N SER A 143 -16.80 -8.48 -7.73
CA SER A 143 -15.88 -8.43 -6.59
C SER A 143 -14.53 -7.78 -6.96
N ARG A 144 -14.00 -8.08 -8.15
CA ARG A 144 -12.78 -7.44 -8.67
C ARG A 144 -12.97 -5.93 -8.85
N ARG A 145 -14.12 -5.49 -9.36
CA ARG A 145 -14.43 -4.07 -9.57
C ARG A 145 -14.50 -3.33 -8.24
N THR A 146 -15.28 -3.84 -7.29
CA THR A 146 -15.40 -3.29 -5.93
C THR A 146 -14.05 -3.22 -5.23
N LEU A 147 -13.21 -4.26 -5.40
CA LEU A 147 -11.87 -4.27 -4.82
C LEU A 147 -10.95 -3.20 -5.43
N ILE A 148 -11.03 -2.96 -6.75
CA ILE A 148 -10.25 -1.89 -7.40
C ILE A 148 -10.69 -0.52 -6.90
N GLU A 149 -12.01 -0.27 -6.80
CA GLU A 149 -12.57 0.98 -6.30
C GLU A 149 -12.12 1.26 -4.86
N TYR A 150 -12.28 0.28 -3.97
CA TYR A 150 -11.80 0.35 -2.58
C TYR A 150 -10.31 0.68 -2.51
N ILE A 151 -9.46 -0.02 -3.29
CA ILE A 151 -8.02 0.26 -3.33
C ILE A 151 -7.74 1.71 -3.74
N GLN A 152 -8.46 2.22 -4.74
CA GLN A 152 -8.25 3.59 -5.23
C GLN A 152 -8.63 4.63 -4.20
N ASP A 153 -9.74 4.44 -3.49
CA ASP A 153 -10.23 5.38 -2.48
C ASP A 153 -9.34 5.37 -1.24
N GLU A 154 -9.03 4.20 -0.68
CA GLU A 154 -8.15 4.09 0.49
C GLU A 154 -6.75 4.64 0.21
N THR A 155 -6.21 4.37 -0.98
CA THR A 155 -4.87 4.89 -1.34
C THR A 155 -4.89 6.41 -1.48
N ARG A 156 -6.00 7.01 -1.90
CA ARG A 156 -6.13 8.47 -1.95
C ARG A 156 -6.11 9.09 -0.56
N LEU A 157 -6.71 8.43 0.43
CA LEU A 157 -6.70 8.88 1.82
C LEU A 157 -5.31 8.78 2.45
N ILE A 158 -4.60 7.67 2.20
CA ILE A 158 -3.32 7.37 2.84
C ILE A 158 -2.13 8.03 2.13
N ALA A 159 -2.19 8.13 0.80
CA ALA A 159 -1.10 8.62 -0.04
C ALA A 159 -1.62 9.54 -1.17
N PRO A 160 -2.16 10.71 -0.84
CA PRO A 160 -2.78 11.62 -1.81
C PRO A 160 -1.77 12.14 -2.86
N ASN A 161 -0.52 12.45 -2.48
CA ASN A 161 0.46 12.98 -3.42
C ASN A 161 0.91 11.90 -4.42
N LEU A 162 1.14 10.67 -3.96
CA LEU A 162 1.41 9.53 -4.84
C LEU A 162 0.23 9.26 -5.78
N THR A 163 -0.99 9.33 -5.26
CA THR A 163 -2.22 9.15 -6.04
C THR A 163 -2.37 10.23 -7.12
N ASN A 164 -2.08 11.49 -6.80
CA ASN A 164 -2.12 12.58 -7.78
C ASN A 164 -1.10 12.40 -8.93
N LEU A 165 0.04 11.76 -8.68
CA LEU A 165 1.07 11.53 -9.69
C LEU A 165 0.91 10.22 -10.48
N ALA A 166 0.47 9.14 -9.83
CA ALA A 166 0.47 7.80 -10.41
C ALA A 166 -0.94 7.20 -10.60
N GLY A 167 -1.97 7.82 -10.04
CA GLY A 167 -3.28 7.21 -9.85
C GLY A 167 -3.30 6.21 -8.69
N GLY A 168 -4.49 5.99 -8.11
CA GLY A 168 -4.64 5.20 -6.88
C GLY A 168 -4.11 3.77 -7.01
N LEU A 169 -4.43 3.10 -8.13
CA LEU A 169 -4.07 1.69 -8.31
C LEU A 169 -2.55 1.45 -8.47
N LEU A 170 -1.84 2.35 -9.16
CA LEU A 170 -0.39 2.23 -9.29
C LEU A 170 0.32 2.66 -8.00
N ALA A 171 -0.17 3.71 -7.33
CA ALA A 171 0.32 4.12 -6.01
C ALA A 171 0.21 2.96 -5.00
N ALA A 172 -0.94 2.30 -4.94
CA ALA A 172 -1.20 1.13 -4.10
C ALA A 172 -0.23 -0.02 -4.39
N ARG A 173 0.02 -0.32 -5.68
CA ARG A 173 1.01 -1.34 -6.07
C ARG A 173 2.43 -0.97 -5.63
N LEU A 174 2.82 0.29 -5.73
CA LEU A 174 4.14 0.75 -5.29
C LEU A 174 4.31 0.55 -3.77
N ILE A 175 3.30 0.93 -2.99
CA ILE A 175 3.24 0.70 -1.53
C ILE A 175 3.33 -0.80 -1.23
N SER A 176 2.54 -1.61 -1.93
CA SER A 176 2.51 -3.07 -1.76
C SER A 176 3.85 -3.74 -2.03
N ILE A 177 4.49 -3.43 -3.18
CA ILE A 177 5.80 -4.02 -3.53
C ILE A 177 6.92 -3.52 -2.61
N ALA A 178 6.83 -2.28 -2.13
CA ALA A 178 7.77 -1.75 -1.14
C ALA A 178 7.59 -2.38 0.25
N GLY A 179 6.41 -2.95 0.54
CA GLY A 179 6.03 -3.51 1.83
C GLY A 179 5.66 -2.44 2.85
N GLY A 180 5.01 -1.36 2.40
CA GLY A 180 4.50 -0.24 3.20
C GLY A 180 4.95 1.13 2.69
N LEU A 181 4.16 2.16 2.95
CA LEU A 181 4.42 3.55 2.55
C LEU A 181 5.70 4.06 3.21
N GLY A 182 5.94 3.70 4.47
CA GLY A 182 7.15 4.07 5.19
C GLY A 182 8.44 3.47 4.62
N LYS A 183 8.38 2.27 4.03
CA LYS A 183 9.52 1.69 3.31
C LYS A 183 9.70 2.38 1.96
N LEU A 184 8.60 2.65 1.25
CA LEU A 184 8.61 3.35 -0.02
C LEU A 184 9.23 4.76 0.09
N ALA A 185 8.86 5.54 1.11
CA ALA A 185 9.40 6.88 1.38
C ALA A 185 10.93 6.90 1.57
N ARG A 186 11.47 5.85 2.19
CA ARG A 186 12.92 5.69 2.43
C ARG A 186 13.67 5.18 1.21
N MET A 187 13.00 4.64 0.18
CA MET A 187 13.68 4.16 -1.01
C MET A 187 14.28 5.30 -1.83
N PRO A 188 15.46 5.10 -2.46
CA PRO A 188 15.98 6.01 -3.46
C PRO A 188 15.19 5.90 -4.76
N ALA A 189 15.12 7.00 -5.52
CA ALA A 189 14.41 7.06 -6.81
C ALA A 189 14.90 6.00 -7.82
N SER A 190 16.19 5.67 -7.82
CA SER A 190 16.76 4.62 -8.68
C SER A 190 16.19 3.23 -8.38
N ARG A 191 15.91 2.93 -7.10
CA ARG A 191 15.27 1.68 -6.69
C ARG A 191 13.79 1.69 -7.03
N LEU A 192 13.09 2.80 -6.79
CA LEU A 192 11.68 2.97 -7.14
C LEU A 192 11.46 2.82 -8.66
N GLN A 193 12.37 3.37 -9.48
CA GLN A 193 12.31 3.30 -10.94
C GLN A 193 12.18 1.86 -11.45
N ILE A 194 12.87 0.91 -10.84
CA ILE A 194 12.92 -0.50 -11.26
C ILE A 194 12.09 -1.42 -10.35
N LEU A 195 11.28 -0.86 -9.46
CA LEU A 195 10.51 -1.62 -8.48
C LEU A 195 9.56 -2.62 -9.19
N GLY A 196 9.58 -3.88 -8.76
CA GLY A 196 8.83 -4.97 -9.40
C GLY A 196 9.46 -5.54 -10.68
N ALA A 197 10.62 -5.03 -11.14
CA ALA A 197 11.40 -5.64 -12.22
C ALA A 197 12.40 -6.70 -11.73
N ASN A 198 12.12 -7.37 -10.59
CA ASN A 198 13.08 -8.25 -9.91
C ASN A 198 13.71 -9.30 -10.84
N ARG A 199 12.90 -9.98 -11.67
CA ARG A 199 13.40 -10.99 -12.62
C ARG A 199 14.37 -10.40 -13.65
N ALA A 200 14.09 -9.21 -14.18
CA ALA A 200 14.98 -8.52 -15.13
C ALA A 200 16.25 -8.00 -14.44
N MET A 201 16.12 -7.51 -13.19
CA MET A 201 17.24 -7.09 -12.36
C MET A 201 18.19 -8.27 -12.06
N PHE A 202 17.67 -9.44 -11.71
CA PHE A 202 18.48 -10.63 -11.49
C PHE A 202 19.21 -11.09 -12.76
N LYS A 203 18.60 -10.94 -13.93
CA LYS A 203 19.30 -11.17 -15.21
C LYS A 203 20.42 -10.15 -15.45
N HIS A 204 20.21 -8.89 -15.10
CA HIS A 204 21.23 -7.85 -15.23
C HIS A 204 22.46 -8.14 -14.36
N LEU A 205 22.24 -8.60 -13.12
CA LEU A 205 23.33 -9.04 -12.23
C LEU A 205 24.15 -10.21 -12.82
N ARG A 206 23.62 -10.91 -13.84
CA ARG A 206 24.30 -11.98 -14.59
C ARG A 206 24.80 -11.52 -15.97
N GLY A 207 24.90 -10.21 -16.22
CA GLY A 207 25.48 -9.63 -17.43
C GLY A 207 24.48 -9.16 -18.49
N ALA A 208 23.16 -9.31 -18.29
CA ALA A 208 22.17 -8.71 -19.20
C ALA A 208 22.11 -7.17 -19.06
N ALA A 209 21.44 -6.48 -19.97
CA ALA A 209 21.19 -5.03 -19.82
C ALA A 209 20.27 -4.72 -18.61
N PRO A 210 20.47 -3.60 -17.89
CA PRO A 210 19.62 -3.24 -16.75
C PRO A 210 18.19 -2.89 -17.17
N PRO A 211 17.17 -3.23 -16.34
CA PRO A 211 15.80 -2.79 -16.60
C PRO A 211 15.71 -1.27 -16.52
N LYS A 212 15.01 -0.66 -17.49
CA LYS A 212 14.82 0.79 -17.55
C LYS A 212 13.66 1.29 -16.67
N HIS A 213 12.73 0.40 -16.33
CA HIS A 213 11.54 0.67 -15.56
C HIS A 213 10.98 -0.63 -14.99
N GLY A 214 10.31 -0.55 -13.84
CA GLY A 214 9.53 -1.62 -13.26
C GLY A 214 8.04 -1.39 -13.42
N VAL A 215 7.27 -1.51 -12.33
CA VAL A 215 5.81 -1.36 -12.34
C VAL A 215 5.33 0.01 -12.79
N ILE A 216 6.15 1.05 -12.62
CA ILE A 216 5.86 2.41 -13.13
C ILE A 216 5.69 2.47 -14.66
N PHE A 217 6.09 1.41 -15.39
CA PHE A 217 5.79 1.29 -16.82
C PHE A 217 4.29 1.27 -17.11
N GLN A 218 3.47 0.79 -16.18
CA GLN A 218 2.01 0.75 -16.35
C GLN A 218 1.40 2.14 -16.52
N HIS A 219 2.04 3.20 -16.01
CA HIS A 219 1.53 4.55 -16.15
C HIS A 219 1.56 5.02 -17.63
N PRO A 220 0.50 5.67 -18.16
CA PRO A 220 0.45 6.21 -19.52
C PRO A 220 1.66 7.06 -19.89
N LEU A 221 2.09 7.91 -18.95
CA LEU A 221 3.30 8.73 -19.10
C LEU A 221 4.53 7.92 -19.56
N VAL A 222 4.68 6.67 -19.13
CA VAL A 222 5.83 5.84 -19.46
C VAL A 222 5.56 4.91 -20.65
N HIS A 223 4.48 4.11 -20.65
CA HIS A 223 4.29 3.13 -21.74
C HIS A 223 3.89 3.76 -23.07
N ALA A 224 3.08 4.83 -23.06
CA ALA A 224 2.63 5.52 -24.28
C ALA A 224 3.75 6.37 -24.91
N SER A 225 4.83 6.61 -24.18
CA SER A 225 5.98 7.37 -24.64
C SER A 225 6.86 6.60 -25.63
N PRO A 226 7.55 7.28 -26.58
CA PRO A 226 8.47 6.65 -27.51
C PRO A 226 9.58 5.85 -26.81
N ARG A 227 9.93 4.65 -27.32
CA ARG A 227 10.89 3.71 -26.69
C ARG A 227 12.22 4.37 -26.28
N ARG A 228 12.70 5.34 -27.08
CA ARG A 228 13.93 6.11 -26.82
C ARG A 228 13.85 7.00 -25.58
N LEU A 229 12.66 7.54 -25.27
CA LEU A 229 12.43 8.48 -24.18
C LEU A 229 11.96 7.81 -22.88
N ARG A 230 11.39 6.60 -22.95
CA ARG A 230 10.82 5.88 -21.79
C ARG A 230 11.75 5.83 -20.57
N GLY A 231 13.04 5.57 -20.77
CA GLY A 231 14.00 5.51 -19.66
C GLY A 231 14.26 6.87 -18.99
N LYS A 232 14.27 7.97 -19.76
CA LYS A 232 14.42 9.32 -19.23
C LYS A 232 13.16 9.73 -18.46
N ILE A 233 11.99 9.44 -19.02
CA ILE A 233 10.68 9.74 -18.42
C ILE A 233 10.48 8.92 -17.14
N ALA A 234 10.74 7.61 -17.17
CA ALA A 234 10.65 6.75 -15.99
C ALA A 234 11.54 7.22 -14.84
N ARG A 235 12.77 7.70 -15.14
CA ARG A 235 13.66 8.27 -14.13
C ARG A 235 13.07 9.53 -13.48
N ARG A 236 12.60 10.49 -14.29
CA ARG A 236 12.01 11.74 -13.80
C ARG A 236 10.74 11.48 -13.00
N PHE A 237 9.90 10.56 -13.50
CA PHE A 237 8.70 10.13 -12.81
C PHE A 237 9.02 9.48 -11.47
N ALA A 238 9.97 8.55 -11.42
CA ALA A 238 10.40 7.91 -10.18
C ALA A 238 10.94 8.92 -9.15
N SER A 239 11.70 9.94 -9.59
CA SER A 239 12.15 11.01 -8.70
C SER A 239 11.00 11.77 -8.05
N LYS A 240 9.95 12.11 -8.82
CA LYS A 240 8.77 12.80 -8.29
C LYS A 240 7.93 11.92 -7.38
N LEU A 241 7.76 10.64 -7.74
CA LEU A 241 7.10 9.65 -6.87
C LEU A 241 7.83 9.46 -5.55
N THR A 242 9.16 9.46 -5.52
CA THR A 242 9.93 9.39 -4.26
C THR A 242 9.69 10.62 -3.39
N ILE A 243 9.58 11.82 -3.98
CA ILE A 243 9.28 13.04 -3.23
C ILE A 243 7.85 12.97 -2.67
N ALA A 244 6.88 12.59 -3.50
CA ALA A 244 5.49 12.41 -3.09
C ALA A 244 5.35 11.41 -1.94
N ALA A 245 5.97 10.23 -2.06
CA ALA A 245 5.95 9.21 -1.01
C ALA A 245 6.50 9.71 0.34
N ARG A 246 7.52 10.58 0.31
CA ARG A 246 8.08 11.19 1.52
C ARG A 246 7.13 12.20 2.13
N ILE A 247 6.51 13.04 1.32
CA ILE A 247 5.52 14.01 1.81
C ILE A 247 4.33 13.28 2.43
N ASP A 248 3.77 12.29 1.71
CA ASP A 248 2.67 11.46 2.20
C ASP A 248 3.01 10.79 3.54
N TYR A 249 4.22 10.27 3.70
CA TYR A 249 4.61 9.57 4.92
C TYR A 249 4.93 10.49 6.11
N TYR A 250 5.64 11.60 5.88
CA TYR A 250 6.18 12.45 6.95
C TYR A 250 5.29 13.64 7.32
N SER A 251 4.51 14.16 6.38
CA SER A 251 3.70 15.38 6.56
C SER A 251 2.21 15.12 6.35
N GLY A 252 1.83 14.33 5.34
CA GLY A 252 0.44 14.09 4.96
C GLY A 252 -0.24 15.27 4.24
N GLU A 253 0.45 16.41 4.08
CA GLU A 253 -0.07 17.55 3.33
C GLU A 253 -0.12 17.26 1.83
N VAL A 254 -1.21 17.67 1.17
CA VAL A 254 -1.34 17.60 -0.28
C VAL A 254 -0.57 18.74 -0.93
N ARG A 255 0.30 18.43 -1.90
CA ARG A 255 1.07 19.39 -2.69
C ARG A 255 0.75 19.27 -4.17
N GLU A 256 -0.14 20.13 -4.64
CA GLU A 256 -0.61 20.15 -6.02
C GLU A 256 0.51 20.50 -7.03
N GLU A 257 1.47 21.33 -6.61
CA GLU A 257 2.65 21.75 -7.40
C GLU A 257 3.53 20.57 -7.89
N LEU A 258 3.40 19.39 -7.28
CA LEU A 258 4.17 18.20 -7.69
C LEU A 258 3.84 17.77 -9.12
N VAL A 259 2.58 17.90 -9.54
CA VAL A 259 2.13 17.52 -10.89
C VAL A 259 2.71 18.48 -11.92
N GLU A 260 2.62 19.78 -11.66
CA GLU A 260 3.19 20.83 -12.52
C GLU A 260 4.70 20.68 -12.65
N SER A 261 5.38 20.49 -11.52
CA SER A 261 6.83 20.32 -11.51
C SER A 261 7.31 19.01 -12.16
N LEU A 262 6.48 17.95 -12.19
CA LEU A 262 6.75 16.76 -13.01
C LEU A 262 6.65 17.12 -14.48
N THR A 263 5.55 17.75 -14.89
CA THR A 263 5.27 18.16 -16.27
C THR A 263 6.36 19.06 -16.83
N ASP A 264 6.81 20.04 -16.05
CA ASP A 264 7.92 20.93 -16.38
C ASP A 264 9.23 20.20 -16.57
N SER A 265 9.44 19.15 -15.78
CA SER A 265 10.65 18.38 -15.88
C SER A 265 10.64 17.47 -17.10
N LEU A 266 9.56 17.26 -17.87
CA LEU A 266 9.53 16.27 -18.95
C LEU A 266 10.23 16.78 -20.24
N PRO A 267 10.89 15.88 -20.99
CA PRO A 267 11.68 16.28 -22.17
C PRO A 267 10.84 16.71 -23.39
N ASP A 268 9.52 16.52 -23.36
CA ASP A 268 8.61 16.88 -24.46
C ASP A 268 7.22 17.23 -23.89
N ARG A 269 6.96 18.52 -23.66
CA ARG A 269 5.72 19.02 -23.02
C ARG A 269 4.47 18.76 -23.87
N ALA A 270 4.60 18.81 -25.20
CA ALA A 270 3.47 18.77 -26.13
C ALA A 270 2.87 17.36 -26.32
N ALA A 271 3.70 16.31 -26.29
CA ALA A 271 3.25 14.93 -26.55
C ALA A 271 2.50 14.27 -25.38
N VAL A 272 2.66 14.80 -24.17
CA VAL A 272 2.07 14.26 -22.92
C VAL A 272 0.73 14.92 -22.63
N LEU A 273 0.63 16.25 -22.79
CA LEU A 273 -0.60 17.02 -22.54
C LEU A 273 -1.71 16.73 -23.56
N THR A 274 -1.39 16.47 -24.83
CA THR A 274 -2.39 16.14 -25.86
C THR A 274 -3.08 14.79 -25.67
N ARG A 275 -2.69 13.97 -24.68
CA ARG A 275 -3.25 12.63 -24.47
C ARG A 275 -3.95 12.46 -23.12
N GLU A 276 -3.78 13.39 -22.18
CA GLU A 276 -4.59 13.43 -20.95
C GLU A 276 -5.99 14.01 -21.19
N SER A 277 -6.19 14.81 -22.25
CA SER A 277 -7.52 15.26 -22.71
C SER A 277 -8.38 14.12 -23.26
N ASP A 278 -7.74 13.13 -23.89
CA ASP A 278 -8.41 12.03 -24.57
C ASP A 278 -8.75 10.87 -23.62
N ALA A 279 -8.12 10.80 -22.43
CA ALA A 279 -8.39 9.78 -21.42
C ALA A 279 -9.44 10.18 -20.37
N ARG A 280 -10.03 11.38 -20.50
CA ARG A 280 -11.11 11.90 -19.64
C ARG A 280 -12.47 11.95 -20.35
N HIS A 281 -12.57 11.39 -21.55
CA HIS A 281 -13.81 11.18 -22.30
C HIS A 281 -14.02 9.69 -22.54
#